data_AF-A0A931X0X7-F1
#
_entry.id   AF-A0A931X0X7-F1
#
_cell.length_a   1.000
_cell.length_b   1.000
_cell.length_c   1.000
_cell.angle_alpha   90.00
_cell.angle_beta   90.00
_cell.angle_gamma   90.00
#
_symmetry.space_group_name_H-M   'P 1'
#
loop_
_entity.id
_entity.type
_entity.pdbx_description
1 polymer ?
#
loop_
_entity_poly.entity_id
_entity_poly.type
_entity_poly.pdbx_seq_one_letter_code
_entity_poly.pdbx_strand_id
1 'polypeptide(L)'
;MRTCPVCDAEMSPRFASECEPPVAWACPNCGLLQLESGGRPFSAEEQSAIQSMAPATPAGRGPRDLRRSRAAVQAREILEAFAQEIPVDVEAVAEQLGYPVRWRALPSGSRGGIEGDAEHRILVLNRDYPFRSDAERRWVMAEELAHAVLGHTSLVASEAAGDNLHLPEGARKLSESDAKSFAAELLMPAAEVRRAFAREQNIILRALGGEDRAQAVKTVVADLAREFRVSQQAMRIRLAQLGLLA
;
A
#
# COMPACT_ATOMS: atom_id res chain seq x y z
N MET A 1 -31.88 -4.06 -24.24
CA MET A 1 -30.50 -3.56 -24.43
C MET A 1 -30.24 -2.56 -23.32
N ARG A 2 -29.27 -2.80 -22.43
CA ARG A 2 -28.91 -1.87 -21.35
C ARG A 2 -27.52 -1.30 -21.63
N THR A 3 -27.33 -0.01 -21.38
CA THR A 3 -26.03 0.66 -21.47
C THR A 3 -25.42 0.84 -20.09
N CYS A 4 -24.10 0.69 -20.01
CA CYS A 4 -23.35 0.83 -18.77
C CYS A 4 -23.34 2.31 -18.34
N PRO A 5 -23.76 2.65 -17.11
CA PRO A 5 -23.80 4.05 -16.65
C PRO A 5 -22.41 4.67 -16.45
N VAL A 6 -21.34 3.87 -16.55
CA VAL A 6 -19.94 4.31 -16.33
C VAL A 6 -19.23 4.59 -17.65
N CYS A 7 -19.56 3.87 -18.72
CA CYS A 7 -18.80 3.96 -19.97
C CYS A 7 -19.65 3.83 -21.24
N ASP A 8 -20.97 3.87 -21.10
CA ASP A 8 -21.99 3.80 -22.17
C ASP A 8 -21.95 2.55 -23.06
N ALA A 9 -21.02 1.62 -22.81
CA ALA A 9 -20.94 0.35 -23.52
C ALA A 9 -22.19 -0.51 -23.26
N GLU A 10 -22.58 -1.29 -24.27
CA GLU A 10 -23.68 -2.24 -24.14
C GLU A 10 -23.35 -3.33 -23.11
N MET A 11 -24.29 -3.60 -22.21
CA MET A 11 -24.14 -4.60 -21.15
C MET A 11 -24.69 -5.95 -21.59
N SER A 12 -24.00 -7.01 -21.18
CA SER A 12 -24.40 -8.38 -21.44
C SER A 12 -25.25 -8.93 -20.28
N PRO A 13 -26.43 -9.52 -20.54
CA PRO A 13 -27.25 -10.14 -19.51
C PRO A 13 -26.57 -11.38 -18.91
N ARG A 14 -26.78 -11.60 -17.62
CA ARG A 14 -26.32 -12.78 -16.88
C ARG A 14 -27.52 -13.47 -16.27
N PHE A 15 -27.65 -14.74 -16.59
CA PHE A 15 -28.78 -15.59 -16.22
C PHE A 15 -28.36 -16.56 -15.13
N ALA A 16 -29.23 -16.78 -14.14
CA ALA A 16 -29.05 -17.88 -13.20
C ALA A 16 -29.51 -19.23 -13.81
N SER A 17 -30.44 -19.17 -14.77
CA SER A 17 -30.97 -20.27 -15.55
C SER A 17 -31.37 -19.77 -16.94
N GLU A 18 -31.15 -20.57 -17.98
CA GLU A 18 -31.44 -20.19 -19.38
C GLU A 18 -32.93 -19.98 -19.67
N CYS A 19 -33.80 -20.43 -18.77
CA CYS A 19 -35.26 -20.29 -18.88
C CYS A 19 -35.85 -19.11 -18.09
N GLU A 20 -35.01 -18.30 -17.43
CA GLU A 20 -35.44 -17.19 -16.55
C GLU A 20 -34.94 -15.83 -17.06
N PRO A 21 -35.59 -14.71 -16.67
CA PRO A 21 -35.06 -13.38 -16.96
C PRO A 21 -33.67 -13.17 -16.30
N PRO A 22 -32.82 -12.28 -16.87
CA PRO A 22 -31.47 -12.10 -16.37
C PRO A 22 -31.50 -11.56 -14.94
N VAL A 23 -30.67 -12.13 -14.06
CA VAL A 23 -30.55 -11.73 -12.66
C VAL A 23 -29.57 -10.56 -12.49
N ALA A 24 -28.68 -10.36 -13.47
CA ALA A 24 -27.72 -9.27 -13.49
C ALA A 24 -27.32 -8.88 -14.92
N TRP A 25 -26.66 -7.74 -15.02
CA TRP A 25 -26.06 -7.23 -16.26
C TRP A 25 -24.58 -6.95 -16.00
N ALA A 26 -23.71 -7.43 -16.89
CA ALA A 26 -22.27 -7.24 -16.79
C ALA A 26 -21.77 -6.36 -17.94
N CYS A 27 -20.97 -5.33 -17.64
CA CYS A 27 -20.28 -4.56 -18.65
C CYS A 27 -18.99 -5.29 -19.05
N PRO A 28 -18.80 -5.68 -20.32
CA PRO A 28 -17.59 -6.36 -20.76
C PRO A 28 -16.37 -5.43 -20.79
N ASN A 29 -16.58 -4.11 -20.84
CA ASN A 29 -15.50 -3.13 -20.96
C ASN A 29 -14.90 -2.75 -19.59
N CYS A 30 -15.73 -2.37 -18.62
CA CYS A 30 -15.25 -1.92 -17.30
C CYS A 30 -15.48 -2.93 -16.16
N GLY A 31 -16.14 -4.07 -16.44
CA GLY A 31 -16.39 -5.11 -15.44
C GLY A 31 -17.50 -4.80 -14.43
N LEU A 32 -18.23 -3.69 -14.60
CA LEU A 32 -19.37 -3.34 -13.73
C LEU A 32 -20.45 -4.42 -13.79
N LEU A 33 -20.90 -4.89 -12.61
CA LEU A 33 -22.00 -5.84 -12.46
C LEU A 33 -23.19 -5.13 -11.79
N GLN A 34 -24.35 -5.14 -12.44
CA GLN A 34 -25.58 -4.52 -11.94
C GLN A 34 -26.67 -5.59 -11.79
N LEU A 35 -27.12 -5.83 -10.56
CA LEU A 35 -28.23 -6.77 -10.28
C LEU A 35 -29.57 -6.17 -10.74
N GLU A 36 -30.46 -7.01 -11.28
CA GLU A 36 -31.77 -6.54 -11.78
C GLU A 36 -32.71 -6.06 -10.67
N SER A 37 -32.65 -6.66 -9.48
CA SER A 37 -33.57 -6.39 -8.37
C SER A 37 -33.03 -5.42 -7.31
N GLY A 38 -31.94 -4.69 -7.57
CA GLY A 38 -31.36 -3.76 -6.59
C GLY A 38 -30.96 -4.45 -5.28
N GLY A 39 -30.42 -5.66 -5.38
CA GLY A 39 -30.29 -6.64 -4.30
C GLY A 39 -29.65 -6.14 -2.99
N ARG A 40 -30.10 -6.75 -1.90
CA ARG A 40 -29.50 -6.61 -0.56
C ARG A 40 -28.06 -7.17 -0.54
N PRO A 41 -27.19 -6.69 0.36
CA PRO A 41 -25.86 -7.26 0.53
C PRO A 41 -25.92 -8.77 0.84
N PHE A 42 -24.98 -9.53 0.29
CA PHE A 42 -24.86 -10.97 0.55
C PHE A 42 -24.57 -11.25 2.02
N SER A 43 -25.20 -12.29 2.57
CA SER A 43 -24.88 -12.80 3.90
C SER A 43 -23.47 -13.41 3.92
N ALA A 44 -22.88 -13.55 5.11
CA ALA A 44 -21.56 -14.13 5.26
C ALA A 44 -21.48 -15.59 4.74
N GLU A 45 -22.57 -16.35 4.86
CA GLU A 45 -22.67 -17.72 4.34
C GLU A 45 -22.75 -17.73 2.81
N GLU A 46 -23.52 -16.83 2.22
CA GLU A 46 -23.62 -16.67 0.76
C GLU A 46 -22.27 -16.22 0.17
N GLN A 47 -21.56 -15.32 0.86
CA GLN A 47 -20.21 -14.91 0.47
C GLN A 47 -19.22 -16.08 0.50
N SER A 48 -19.32 -16.94 1.51
CA SER A 48 -18.44 -18.11 1.64
C SER A 48 -18.74 -19.17 0.56
N ALA A 49 -20.00 -19.33 0.16
CA ALA A 49 -20.40 -20.23 -0.92
C ALA A 49 -19.98 -19.70 -2.30
N ILE A 50 -20.07 -18.39 -2.54
CA ILE A 50 -19.59 -17.78 -3.79
C ILE A 50 -18.07 -17.96 -3.94
N GLN A 51 -17.32 -17.85 -2.84
CA GLN A 51 -15.87 -18.06 -2.85
C GLN A 51 -15.47 -19.51 -3.15
N SER A 52 -16.31 -20.49 -2.81
CA SER A 52 -16.04 -21.90 -3.10
C SER A 52 -16.48 -22.33 -4.50
N MET A 53 -17.27 -21.51 -5.21
CA MET A 53 -17.82 -21.81 -6.54
C MET A 53 -17.21 -20.97 -7.68
N ALA A 54 -16.37 -19.98 -7.40
CA ALA A 54 -15.77 -19.13 -8.44
C ALA A 54 -14.80 -19.92 -9.35
N PRO A 55 -14.94 -19.84 -10.69
CA PRO A 55 -14.03 -20.51 -11.60
C PRO A 55 -12.65 -19.84 -11.58
N ALA A 56 -11.61 -20.62 -11.87
CA ALA A 56 -10.23 -20.15 -11.96
C ALA A 56 -10.08 -19.03 -13.00
N THR A 57 -9.95 -17.79 -12.54
CA THR A 57 -9.57 -16.62 -13.32
C THR A 57 -8.18 -16.83 -13.95
N PRO A 58 -7.92 -16.40 -15.20
CA PRO A 58 -6.63 -16.58 -15.83
C PRO A 58 -5.54 -15.85 -15.04
N ALA A 59 -4.34 -16.45 -15.04
CA ALA A 59 -3.20 -16.06 -14.24
C ALA A 59 -2.89 -14.55 -14.33
N GLY A 60 -3.01 -13.84 -13.20
CA GLY A 60 -2.52 -12.47 -13.08
C GLY A 60 -3.07 -11.71 -11.87
N ARG A 61 -2.31 -11.72 -10.78
CA ARG A 61 -2.51 -11.05 -9.47
C ARG A 61 -3.47 -11.76 -8.50
N GLY A 62 -2.87 -12.38 -7.49
CA GLY A 62 -3.61 -12.96 -6.38
C GLY A 62 -4.20 -11.90 -5.43
N PRO A 63 -5.05 -12.30 -4.46
CA PRO A 63 -5.68 -11.39 -3.49
C PRO A 63 -4.69 -10.50 -2.72
N ARG A 64 -3.44 -10.97 -2.54
CA ARG A 64 -2.35 -10.22 -1.91
C ARG A 64 -1.84 -9.04 -2.77
N ASP A 65 -1.79 -9.20 -4.09
CA ASP A 65 -1.38 -8.12 -5.00
C ASP A 65 -2.44 -7.02 -5.08
N LEU A 66 -3.72 -7.40 -5.03
CA LEU A 66 -4.85 -6.46 -4.98
C LEU A 66 -4.84 -5.62 -3.69
N ARG A 67 -4.57 -6.23 -2.52
CA ARG A 67 -4.48 -5.50 -1.24
C ARG A 67 -3.29 -4.54 -1.18
N ARG A 68 -2.10 -4.99 -1.58
CA ARG A 68 -0.92 -4.11 -1.72
C ARG A 68 -1.20 -2.92 -2.62
N SER A 69 -1.94 -3.15 -3.71
CA SER A 69 -2.35 -2.08 -4.61
C SER A 69 -3.25 -1.06 -3.93
N ARG A 70 -4.15 -1.48 -3.03
CA ARG A 70 -5.02 -0.57 -2.27
C ARG A 70 -4.26 0.29 -1.27
N ALA A 71 -3.35 -0.31 -0.50
CA ALA A 71 -2.52 0.43 0.45
C ALA A 71 -1.63 1.48 -0.25
N ALA A 72 -1.05 1.12 -1.40
CA ALA A 72 -0.32 2.08 -2.22
C ALA A 72 -1.23 3.15 -2.84
N VAL A 73 -2.44 2.80 -3.31
CA VAL A 73 -3.40 3.79 -3.82
C VAL A 73 -3.75 4.82 -2.74
N GLN A 74 -4.00 4.39 -1.50
CA GLN A 74 -4.33 5.32 -0.42
C GLN A 74 -3.17 6.26 -0.07
N ALA A 75 -1.92 5.78 -0.05
CA ALA A 75 -0.76 6.64 0.14
C ALA A 75 -0.65 7.72 -0.96
N ARG A 76 -0.94 7.36 -2.22
CA ARG A 76 -0.94 8.30 -3.34
C ARG A 76 -2.06 9.33 -3.24
N GLU A 77 -3.27 8.91 -2.88
CA GLU A 77 -4.41 9.83 -2.66
C GLU A 77 -4.06 10.88 -1.58
N ILE A 78 -3.38 10.47 -0.52
CA ILE A 78 -2.89 11.37 0.53
C ILE A 78 -1.87 12.36 -0.03
N LEU A 79 -0.87 11.89 -0.78
CA LEU A 79 0.16 12.76 -1.37
C LEU A 79 -0.44 13.79 -2.33
N GLU A 80 -1.42 13.38 -3.14
CA GLU A 80 -2.14 14.25 -4.06
C GLU A 80 -3.00 15.28 -3.31
N ALA A 81 -3.73 14.84 -2.28
CA ALA A 81 -4.58 15.71 -1.47
C ALA A 81 -3.79 16.80 -0.73
N PHE A 82 -2.58 16.48 -0.26
CA PHE A 82 -1.72 17.42 0.48
C PHE A 82 -0.60 18.03 -0.38
N ALA A 83 -0.63 17.83 -1.71
CA ALA A 83 0.34 18.36 -2.66
C ALA A 83 1.81 18.19 -2.21
N GLN A 84 2.16 17.01 -1.71
CA GLN A 84 3.47 16.75 -1.14
C GLN A 84 4.55 16.59 -2.22
N GLU A 85 5.69 17.22 -2.01
CA GLU A 85 6.88 17.06 -2.85
C GLU A 85 7.85 16.06 -2.24
N ILE A 86 8.75 15.50 -3.08
CA ILE A 86 9.86 14.69 -2.58
C ILE A 86 11.01 15.60 -2.12
N PRO A 87 11.68 15.28 -0.99
CA PRO A 87 11.37 14.19 -0.06
C PRO A 87 10.17 14.53 0.84
N VAL A 88 9.21 13.61 0.94
CA VAL A 88 7.97 13.81 1.71
C VAL A 88 8.27 14.06 3.19
N ASP A 89 7.59 15.04 3.78
CA ASP A 89 7.60 15.28 5.22
C ASP A 89 6.54 14.41 5.90
N VAL A 90 6.96 13.24 6.39
CA VAL A 90 6.05 12.24 6.95
C VAL A 90 5.36 12.74 8.22
N GLU A 91 6.06 13.55 9.03
CA GLU A 91 5.50 14.10 10.27
C GLU A 91 4.43 15.13 9.95
N ALA A 92 4.69 16.04 9.01
CA ALA A 92 3.69 17.01 8.55
C ALA A 92 2.45 16.32 7.95
N VAL A 93 2.63 15.28 7.13
CA VAL A 93 1.51 14.48 6.59
C VAL A 93 0.72 13.80 7.71
N ALA A 94 1.39 13.22 8.69
CA ALA A 94 0.74 12.59 9.83
C ALA A 94 -0.10 13.60 10.64
N GLU A 95 0.46 14.78 10.93
CA GLU A 95 -0.26 15.85 11.63
C GLU A 95 -1.48 16.36 10.85
N GLN A 96 -1.35 16.54 9.54
CA GLN A 96 -2.45 16.95 8.65
C GLN A 96 -3.59 15.92 8.61
N LEU A 97 -3.26 14.64 8.76
CA LEU A 97 -4.23 13.54 8.84
C LEU A 97 -4.83 13.37 10.24
N GLY A 98 -4.43 14.17 11.23
CA GLY A 98 -4.90 14.06 12.61
C GLY A 98 -4.20 12.97 13.42
N TYR A 99 -3.03 12.51 13.00
CA TYR A 99 -2.19 11.54 13.71
C TYR A 99 -0.94 12.24 14.28
N PRO A 100 -1.05 12.97 15.40
CA PRO A 100 0.10 13.68 15.96
C PRO A 100 1.23 12.71 16.31
N VAL A 101 2.46 13.10 16.01
CA VAL A 101 3.66 12.31 16.31
C VAL A 101 4.20 12.68 17.68
N ARG A 102 4.54 11.68 18.50
CA ARG A 102 5.12 11.86 19.83
C ARG A 102 6.32 10.95 20.02
N TRP A 103 7.41 11.54 20.47
CA TRP A 103 8.62 10.82 20.85
C TRP A 103 8.54 10.42 22.32
N ARG A 104 8.63 9.14 22.65
CA ARG A 104 8.54 8.62 24.03
C ARG A 104 9.54 7.52 24.28
N ALA A 105 9.91 7.31 25.53
CA ALA A 105 10.68 6.12 25.91
C ALA A 105 9.75 4.91 25.79
N LEU A 106 10.14 3.91 25.01
CA LEU A 106 9.43 2.63 24.87
C LEU A 106 10.37 1.46 25.22
N PRO A 107 9.84 0.27 25.54
CA PRO A 107 10.65 -0.90 25.84
C PRO A 107 11.73 -1.19 24.79
N SER A 108 12.85 -1.75 25.25
CA SER A 108 13.98 -2.10 24.38
C SER A 108 13.51 -3.07 23.28
N GLY A 109 13.72 -2.67 22.03
CA GLY A 109 13.29 -3.41 20.85
C GLY A 109 12.02 -2.90 20.17
N SER A 110 11.24 -2.02 20.82
CA SER A 110 10.14 -1.31 20.14
C SER A 110 10.68 -0.10 19.37
N ARG A 111 10.30 0.01 18.09
CA ARG A 111 10.65 1.16 17.23
C ARG A 111 9.61 2.28 17.35
N GLY A 112 8.37 1.90 17.55
CA GLY A 112 7.22 2.77 17.63
C GLY A 112 5.93 1.96 17.76
N GLY A 113 4.81 2.64 17.64
CA GLY A 113 3.48 2.06 17.62
C GLY A 113 2.41 3.15 17.61
N ILE A 114 1.17 2.72 17.81
CA ILE A 114 0.00 3.59 17.87
C ILE A 114 -0.59 3.52 19.27
N GLU A 115 -0.89 4.68 19.82
CA GLU A 115 -1.64 4.84 21.07
C GLU A 115 -2.94 5.60 20.83
N GLY A 116 -3.85 5.54 21.80
CA GLY A 116 -5.14 6.23 21.76
C GLY A 116 -6.29 5.32 21.37
N ASP A 117 -7.48 5.91 21.25
CA ASP A 117 -8.70 5.20 20.87
C ASP A 117 -8.94 5.26 19.35
N ALA A 118 -10.11 4.81 18.90
CA ALA A 118 -10.45 4.82 17.49
C ALA A 118 -10.58 6.23 16.90
N GLU A 119 -10.89 7.24 17.72
CA GLU A 119 -11.14 8.62 17.32
C GLU A 119 -9.87 9.50 17.44
N HIS A 120 -8.99 9.20 18.39
CA HIS A 120 -7.81 10.01 18.72
C HIS A 120 -6.53 9.17 18.74
N ARG A 121 -6.06 8.77 17.56
CA ARG A 121 -4.82 7.99 17.42
C ARG A 121 -3.59 8.87 17.40
N ILE A 122 -2.56 8.49 18.15
CA ILE A 122 -1.27 9.17 18.25
C ILE A 122 -0.19 8.20 17.74
N LEU A 123 0.70 8.68 16.87
CA LEU A 123 1.89 7.92 16.48
C LEU A 123 2.96 8.10 17.53
N VAL A 124 3.43 7.00 18.11
CA VAL A 124 4.49 7.03 19.12
C VAL A 124 5.76 6.43 18.53
N LEU A 125 6.84 7.21 18.53
CA LEU A 125 8.16 6.73 18.14
C LEU A 125 9.07 6.61 19.37
N ASN A 126 9.86 5.54 19.41
CA ASN A 126 10.76 5.31 20.53
C ASN A 126 11.95 6.27 20.45
N ARG A 127 12.06 7.20 21.40
CA ARG A 127 13.18 8.16 21.48
C ARG A 127 14.52 7.48 21.78
N ASP A 128 14.48 6.33 22.46
CA ASP A 128 15.66 5.59 22.92
C ASP A 128 16.06 4.47 21.95
N TYR A 129 15.31 4.28 20.86
CA TYR A 129 15.66 3.29 19.85
C TYR A 129 16.86 3.80 19.02
N PRO A 130 17.93 2.99 18.85
CA PRO A 130 19.14 3.42 18.15
C PRO A 130 18.94 3.36 16.63
N PHE A 131 18.17 4.30 16.07
CA PHE A 131 18.04 4.45 14.62
C PHE A 131 19.41 4.71 14.00
N ARG A 132 19.76 3.94 12.97
CA ARG A 132 21.07 4.01 12.31
C ARG A 132 21.17 5.18 11.33
N SER A 133 20.03 5.75 10.92
CA SER A 133 19.97 6.89 10.00
C SER A 133 18.61 7.60 10.08
N ASP A 134 18.56 8.82 9.56
CA ASP A 134 17.29 9.54 9.33
C ASP A 134 16.36 8.77 8.39
N ALA A 135 16.90 8.11 7.36
CA ALA A 135 16.11 7.29 6.44
C ALA A 135 15.39 6.13 7.15
N GLU A 136 16.05 5.47 8.12
CA GLU A 136 15.43 4.41 8.93
C GLU A 136 14.32 4.98 9.83
N ARG A 137 14.55 6.14 10.43
CA ARG A 137 13.55 6.84 11.24
C ARG A 137 12.32 7.24 10.42
N ARG A 138 12.53 7.86 9.25
CA ARG A 138 11.47 8.22 8.28
C ARG A 138 10.67 7.00 7.83
N TRP A 139 11.36 5.88 7.57
CA TRP A 139 10.72 4.62 7.24
C TRP A 139 9.80 4.12 8.36
N VAL A 140 10.30 4.07 9.59
CA VAL A 140 9.49 3.64 10.74
C VAL A 140 8.28 4.55 10.95
N MET A 141 8.46 5.87 10.88
CA MET A 141 7.34 6.81 10.98
C MET A 141 6.27 6.56 9.89
N ALA A 142 6.70 6.30 8.65
CA ALA A 142 5.79 5.99 7.55
C ALA A 142 5.09 4.63 7.73
N GLU A 143 5.77 3.62 8.31
CA GLU A 143 5.15 2.34 8.69
C GLU A 143 4.06 2.54 9.75
N GLU A 144 4.34 3.29 10.83
CA GLU A 144 3.33 3.54 11.88
C GLU A 144 2.16 4.38 11.38
N LEU A 145 2.42 5.40 10.54
CA LEU A 145 1.35 6.15 9.87
C LEU A 145 0.48 5.24 9.01
N ALA A 146 1.09 4.31 8.27
CA ALA A 146 0.35 3.34 7.48
C ALA A 146 -0.56 2.47 8.35
N HIS A 147 -0.07 2.00 9.50
CA HIS A 147 -0.89 1.23 10.42
C HIS A 147 -2.09 2.06 10.92
N ALA A 148 -1.88 3.35 11.23
CA ALA A 148 -2.96 4.22 11.71
C ALA A 148 -4.02 4.45 10.64
N VAL A 149 -3.59 4.81 9.42
CA VAL A 149 -4.46 5.08 8.26
C VAL A 149 -5.22 3.85 7.80
N LEU A 150 -4.57 2.67 7.79
CA LEU A 150 -5.18 1.42 7.34
C LEU A 150 -6.03 0.74 8.42
N GLY A 151 -6.16 1.34 9.61
CA GLY A 151 -6.94 0.74 10.69
C GLY A 151 -6.27 -0.47 11.35
N HIS A 152 -4.97 -0.68 11.14
CA HIS A 152 -4.24 -1.78 11.76
C HIS A 152 -4.01 -1.52 13.26
N THR A 153 -4.14 -2.57 14.06
CA THR A 153 -3.73 -2.54 15.48
C THR A 153 -2.22 -2.76 15.58
N SER A 154 -1.44 -1.68 15.50
CA SER A 154 -0.03 -1.65 15.94
C SER A 154 -0.01 -1.14 17.38
N LEU A 155 -0.48 -1.95 18.33
CA LEU A 155 -0.49 -1.52 19.73
C LEU A 155 0.95 -1.61 20.26
N VAL A 156 1.45 -0.48 20.77
CA VAL A 156 2.53 -0.53 21.77
C VAL A 156 2.04 -1.44 22.89
N ALA A 157 2.84 -2.43 23.29
CA ALA A 157 2.51 -3.29 24.42
C ALA A 157 2.23 -2.41 25.65
N SER A 158 0.96 -2.17 25.93
CA SER A 158 0.53 -1.50 27.14
C SER A 158 0.74 -2.47 28.29
N GLU A 159 1.43 -2.05 29.35
CA GLU A 159 1.54 -2.81 30.60
C GLU A 159 0.18 -2.97 31.32
N ALA A 160 -0.90 -2.38 30.79
CA ALA A 160 -2.26 -2.69 31.19
C ALA A 160 -2.62 -4.11 30.72
N ALA A 161 -2.53 -5.07 31.63
CA ALA A 161 -3.04 -6.41 31.47
C ALA A 161 -4.51 -6.38 31.02
N GLY A 162 -4.79 -6.69 29.75
CA GLY A 162 -6.18 -6.86 29.32
C GLY A 162 -6.45 -7.03 27.84
N ASP A 163 -5.73 -6.37 26.92
CA ASP A 163 -6.22 -6.25 25.54
C ASP A 163 -5.17 -6.50 24.45
N ASN A 164 -4.36 -7.56 24.64
CA ASN A 164 -3.55 -8.11 23.56
C ASN A 164 -4.47 -8.88 22.59
N LEU A 165 -5.15 -8.16 21.71
CA LEU A 165 -5.76 -8.76 20.51
C LEU A 165 -4.65 -9.33 19.63
N HIS A 166 -4.22 -10.55 19.94
CA HIS A 166 -3.27 -11.30 19.14
C HIS A 166 -3.93 -11.64 17.81
N LEU A 167 -3.65 -10.81 16.79
CA LEU A 167 -4.01 -11.16 15.41
C LEU A 167 -3.37 -12.51 15.05
N PRO A 168 -4.10 -13.43 14.39
CA PRO A 168 -3.51 -14.63 13.83
C PRO A 168 -2.29 -14.27 12.97
N GLU A 169 -1.22 -15.08 13.02
CA GLU A 169 0.06 -14.73 12.40
C GLU A 169 -0.06 -14.40 10.90
N GLY A 170 -0.97 -15.07 10.19
CA GLY A 170 -1.28 -14.79 8.80
C GLY A 170 -1.90 -13.40 8.58
N ALA A 171 -2.80 -12.96 9.46
CA ALA A 171 -3.39 -11.63 9.42
C ALA A 171 -2.35 -10.55 9.73
N ARG A 172 -1.51 -10.78 10.75
CA ARG A 172 -0.39 -9.88 11.09
C ARG A 172 0.56 -9.70 9.90
N LYS A 173 0.99 -10.80 9.27
CA LYS A 173 1.87 -10.75 8.08
C LYS A 173 1.26 -9.94 6.92
N LEU A 174 -0.07 -9.98 6.76
CA LEU A 174 -0.75 -9.17 5.75
C LEU A 174 -0.75 -7.69 6.14
N SER A 175 -1.12 -7.34 7.38
CA SER A 175 -1.08 -5.96 7.87
C SER A 175 0.31 -5.33 7.74
N GLU A 176 1.36 -6.06 8.11
CA GLU A 176 2.76 -5.64 7.93
C GLU A 176 3.13 -5.44 6.46
N SER A 177 2.64 -6.31 5.57
CA SER A 177 2.89 -6.18 4.14
C SER A 177 2.17 -4.98 3.54
N ASP A 178 0.95 -4.69 4.00
CA ASP A 178 0.16 -3.55 3.53
C ASP A 178 0.76 -2.24 4.04
N ALA A 179 1.19 -2.19 5.31
CA ALA A 179 1.89 -1.04 5.90
C ALA A 179 3.20 -0.73 5.14
N LYS A 180 4.00 -1.75 4.80
CA LYS A 180 5.22 -1.57 3.99
C LYS A 180 4.92 -1.08 2.58
N SER A 181 3.83 -1.55 1.97
CA SER A 181 3.40 -1.11 0.63
C SER A 181 2.98 0.36 0.65
N PHE A 182 2.21 0.77 1.66
CA PHE A 182 1.85 2.16 1.90
C PHE A 182 3.10 3.03 2.14
N ALA A 183 3.98 2.63 3.06
CA ALA A 183 5.18 3.40 3.41
C ALA A 183 6.13 3.56 2.20
N ALA A 184 6.29 2.51 1.39
CA ALA A 184 7.08 2.56 0.16
C ALA A 184 6.49 3.53 -0.86
N GLU A 185 5.16 3.55 -1.03
CA GLU A 185 4.50 4.50 -1.93
C GLU A 185 4.55 5.93 -1.38
N LEU A 186 4.36 6.13 -0.07
CA LEU A 186 4.43 7.43 0.57
C LEU A 186 5.82 8.05 0.43
N LEU A 187 6.87 7.28 0.74
CA LEU A 187 8.26 7.77 0.71
C LEU A 187 8.87 7.79 -0.69
N MET A 188 8.43 6.91 -1.58
CA MET A 188 8.95 6.76 -2.93
C MET A 188 7.81 6.59 -3.95
N PRO A 189 7.03 7.66 -4.21
CA PRO A 189 5.85 7.58 -5.08
C PRO A 189 6.21 7.06 -6.46
N ALA A 190 5.43 6.13 -7.00
CA ALA A 190 5.79 5.42 -8.23
C ALA A 190 6.00 6.36 -9.41
N ALA A 191 5.18 7.40 -9.53
CA ALA A 191 5.30 8.43 -10.56
C ALA A 191 6.63 9.19 -10.44
N GLU A 192 6.99 9.62 -9.23
CA GLU A 192 8.22 10.37 -8.98
C GLU A 192 9.46 9.51 -9.21
N VAL A 193 9.46 8.26 -8.73
CA VAL A 193 10.58 7.35 -8.93
C VAL A 193 10.80 7.08 -10.42
N ARG A 194 9.71 6.88 -11.19
CA ARG A 194 9.81 6.71 -12.65
C ARG A 194 10.36 7.95 -13.33
N ARG A 195 9.89 9.14 -12.94
CA ARG A 195 10.41 10.41 -13.47
C ARG A 195 11.89 10.58 -13.17
N ALA A 196 12.30 10.37 -11.92
CA ALA A 196 13.68 10.52 -11.48
C ALA A 196 14.60 9.50 -12.16
N PHE A 197 14.20 8.23 -12.21
CA PHE A 197 14.93 7.19 -12.93
C PHE A 197 15.09 7.50 -14.42
N ALA A 198 14.05 8.03 -15.07
CA ALA A 198 14.14 8.38 -16.49
C ALA A 198 15.19 9.47 -16.79
N ARG A 199 15.48 10.36 -15.83
CA ARG A 199 16.55 11.37 -15.96
C ARG A 199 17.95 10.74 -15.93
N GLU A 200 18.12 9.66 -15.18
CA GLU A 200 19.42 9.06 -14.90
C GLU A 200 19.70 7.75 -15.66
N GLN A 201 18.67 7.10 -16.23
CA GLN A 201 18.80 5.78 -16.89
C GLN A 201 19.87 5.75 -18.00
N ASN A 202 20.18 6.89 -18.61
CA ASN A 202 21.23 7.01 -19.62
C ASN A 202 22.62 6.64 -19.08
N ILE A 203 22.88 6.80 -17.78
CA ILE A 203 24.12 6.36 -17.12
C ILE A 203 24.26 4.84 -17.26
N ILE A 204 23.17 4.11 -17.05
CA ILE A 204 23.13 2.63 -17.17
C ILE A 204 23.21 2.21 -18.64
N LEU A 205 22.54 2.91 -19.54
CA LEU A 205 22.51 2.58 -20.97
C LEU A 205 23.86 2.78 -21.67
N ARG A 206 24.71 3.69 -21.17
CA ARG A 206 26.05 3.97 -21.72
C ARG A 206 27.14 3.04 -21.21
N ALA A 207 26.86 2.26 -20.17
CA ALA A 207 27.84 1.35 -19.58
C ALA A 207 28.18 0.19 -20.53
N LEU A 208 29.47 -0.08 -20.73
CA LEU A 208 29.95 -1.10 -21.65
C LEU A 208 30.37 -2.35 -20.86
N GLY A 209 29.55 -3.40 -20.94
CA GLY A 209 29.83 -4.66 -20.24
C GLY A 209 29.21 -4.74 -18.84
N GLY A 210 29.32 -5.93 -18.23
CA GLY A 210 28.59 -6.28 -17.01
C GLY A 210 29.03 -5.51 -15.76
N GLU A 211 30.34 -5.32 -15.58
CA GLU A 211 30.89 -4.63 -14.40
C GLU A 211 30.57 -3.13 -14.42
N ASP A 212 30.80 -2.48 -15.55
CA ASP A 212 30.43 -1.07 -15.77
C ASP A 212 28.93 -0.85 -15.54
N ARG A 213 28.09 -1.77 -16.03
CA ARG A 213 26.64 -1.70 -15.83
C ARG A 213 26.28 -1.86 -14.35
N ALA A 214 26.91 -2.78 -13.64
CA ALA A 214 26.69 -2.95 -12.20
C ALA A 214 27.10 -1.70 -11.41
N GLN A 215 28.19 -1.05 -11.79
CA GLN A 215 28.63 0.20 -11.17
C GLN A 215 27.67 1.35 -11.49
N ALA A 216 27.23 1.49 -12.74
CA ALA A 216 26.24 2.48 -13.15
C ALA A 216 24.92 2.32 -12.37
N VAL A 217 24.45 1.10 -12.18
CA VAL A 217 23.26 0.81 -11.36
C VAL A 217 23.45 1.25 -9.91
N LYS A 218 24.63 0.98 -9.31
CA LYS A 218 24.92 1.44 -7.94
C LYS A 218 24.89 2.96 -7.84
N THR A 219 25.45 3.67 -8.81
CA THR A 219 25.43 5.14 -8.86
C THR A 219 24.00 5.68 -8.91
N VAL A 220 23.18 5.20 -9.86
CA VAL A 220 21.77 5.63 -10.00
C VAL A 220 20.97 5.32 -8.73
N VAL A 221 21.15 4.14 -8.13
CA VAL A 221 20.48 3.80 -6.86
C VAL A 221 20.90 4.75 -5.73
N ALA A 222 22.18 5.11 -5.65
CA ALA A 222 22.69 6.00 -4.62
C ALA A 222 22.18 7.44 -4.78
N ASP A 223 22.09 7.94 -6.01
CA ASP A 223 21.61 9.29 -6.30
C ASP A 223 20.10 9.39 -6.04
N LEU A 224 19.31 8.44 -6.52
CA LEU A 224 17.87 8.37 -6.23
C LEU A 224 17.59 8.18 -4.73
N ALA A 225 18.34 7.33 -4.02
CA ALA A 225 18.17 7.17 -2.58
C ALA A 225 18.42 8.48 -1.82
N ARG A 226 19.38 9.29 -2.29
CA ARG A 226 19.69 10.62 -1.73
C ARG A 226 18.56 11.62 -2.00
N GLU A 227 18.04 11.66 -3.23
CA GLU A 227 16.93 12.54 -3.63
C GLU A 227 15.67 12.27 -2.78
N PHE A 228 15.31 11.00 -2.60
CA PHE A 228 14.12 10.60 -1.83
C PHE A 228 14.34 10.50 -0.31
N ARG A 229 15.58 10.72 0.15
CA ARG A 229 16.01 10.55 1.57
C ARG A 229 15.62 9.19 2.16
N VAL A 230 15.92 8.12 1.42
CA VAL A 230 15.72 6.72 1.83
C VAL A 230 17.05 5.95 1.81
N SER A 231 17.06 4.72 2.31
CA SER A 231 18.25 3.87 2.18
C SER A 231 18.43 3.39 0.72
N GLN A 232 19.68 3.16 0.31
CA GLN A 232 19.97 2.56 -1.00
C GLN A 232 19.28 1.21 -1.19
N GLN A 233 19.17 0.42 -0.12
CA GLN A 233 18.46 -0.86 -0.14
C GLN A 233 16.97 -0.68 -0.44
N ALA A 234 16.30 0.27 0.23
CA ALA A 234 14.88 0.57 0.00
C ALA A 234 14.65 1.05 -1.43
N MET A 235 15.49 1.96 -1.93
CA MET A 235 15.41 2.45 -3.31
C MET A 235 15.62 1.31 -4.33
N ARG A 236 16.62 0.43 -4.13
CA ARG A 236 16.84 -0.73 -4.99
C ARG A 236 15.62 -1.66 -5.04
N ILE A 237 15.03 -1.97 -3.89
CA ILE A 237 13.80 -2.79 -3.81
C ILE A 237 12.67 -2.11 -4.59
N ARG A 238 12.49 -0.80 -4.40
CA ARG A 238 11.43 -0.03 -5.06
C ARG A 238 11.59 -0.03 -6.58
N LEU A 239 12.79 0.20 -7.09
CA LEU A 239 13.09 0.15 -8.52
C LEU A 239 12.80 -1.24 -9.12
N ALA A 240 13.14 -2.32 -8.40
CA ALA A 240 12.82 -3.68 -8.82
C ALA A 240 11.30 -3.94 -8.83
N GLN A 241 10.58 -3.53 -7.78
CA GLN A 241 9.11 -3.63 -7.71
C GLN A 241 8.40 -2.88 -8.84
N LEU A 242 8.97 -1.77 -9.31
CA LEU A 242 8.44 -0.97 -10.41
C LEU A 242 8.86 -1.48 -11.80
N GLY A 243 9.68 -2.54 -11.87
CA GLY A 243 10.21 -3.11 -13.11
C GLY A 243 11.24 -2.22 -13.81
N LEU A 244 11.89 -1.32 -13.06
CA LEU A 244 12.91 -0.40 -13.60
C LEU A 244 14.32 -0.99 -13.53
N LEU A 245 14.53 -1.94 -12.61
CA LEU A 245 15.75 -2.73 -12.50
C LEU A 245 15.39 -4.22 -12.38
N ALA A 246 16.30 -5.08 -12.86
CA ALA A 246 16.27 -6.52 -12.68
C ALA A 246 17.32 -6.94 -11.65
#